data_AF-H1KXK2-F1
#
_entry.id   AF-H1KXK2-F1
#
_cell.length_a   1.000
_cell.length_b   1.000
_cell.length_c   1.000
_cell.angle_alpha   90.00
_cell.angle_beta   90.00
_cell.angle_gamma   90.00
#
_symmetry.space_group_name_H-M   'P 1'
#
loop_
_entity.id
_entity.type
_entity.pdbx_description
1 polymer ?
#
loop_
_entity_poly.entity_id
_entity_poly.type
_entity_poly.pdbx_seq_one_letter_code
_entity_poly.pdbx_strand_id
1 'polypeptide(L)'
;MASTFGIIALALIGGLATACFTKVLGISFLGTPKTKASANAKESPHVMSIPQIILALICIIIGIFPILFVNSITKIAYSSNLAGIDVCPQLSVFPNLTAIYLILIALVLILVTLRTLTYKNKTVDGCTWDCGYSNPTAKMQYTASSYASPIVEFFKPFVIINSHEKQIKRIFPHEASYHSHSKDLAEAVFELLLVKPISTGLSVLRYIKDGNFNYYMGYVIILISLLLSYVYLVRW
;
A
#
# COMPACT_ATOMS: atom_id res chain seq x y z
N MET A 1 -21.45 8.39 -20.94
CA MET A 1 -21.55 7.79 -19.58
C MET A 1 -20.28 7.05 -19.17
N ALA A 2 -19.72 6.14 -19.98
CA ALA A 2 -18.47 5.44 -19.64
C ALA A 2 -17.27 6.37 -19.35
N SER A 3 -17.14 7.49 -20.07
CA SER A 3 -16.07 8.47 -19.86
C SER A 3 -16.15 9.21 -18.52
N THR A 4 -17.35 9.51 -18.03
CA THR A 4 -17.56 10.25 -16.77
C THR A 4 -17.16 9.41 -15.56
N PHE A 5 -17.51 8.12 -15.55
CA PHE A 5 -17.05 7.19 -14.51
C PHE A 5 -15.53 7.06 -14.50
N GLY A 6 -14.89 6.99 -15.66
CA GLY A 6 -13.43 6.96 -15.77
C GLY A 6 -12.77 8.20 -15.17
N ILE A 7 -13.29 9.40 -15.45
CA ILE A 7 -12.77 10.66 -14.88
C ILE A 7 -12.91 10.66 -13.35
N ILE A 8 -14.07 10.27 -12.81
CA ILE A 8 -14.30 10.20 -11.36
C ILE A 8 -13.36 9.19 -10.71
N ALA A 9 -13.21 8.01 -11.31
CA ALA A 9 -12.31 6.98 -10.80
C ALA A 9 -10.84 7.45 -10.79
N LEU A 10 -10.36 8.06 -11.88
CA LEU A 10 -9.00 8.59 -11.97
C LEU A 10 -8.75 9.71 -10.96
N ALA A 11 -9.72 10.62 -10.78
CA ALA A 11 -9.63 11.70 -9.79
C ALA A 11 -9.55 11.13 -8.36
N LEU A 12 -10.37 10.12 -8.04
CA LEU A 12 -10.38 9.47 -6.73
C LEU A 12 -9.07 8.72 -6.47
N ILE A 13 -8.58 7.93 -7.44
CA ILE A 13 -7.31 7.22 -7.32
C ILE A 13 -6.15 8.21 -7.15
N GLY A 14 -6.13 9.29 -7.95
CA GLY A 14 -5.13 10.34 -7.84
C GLY A 14 -5.13 11.02 -6.47
N GLY A 15 -6.33 11.35 -5.94
CA GLY A 15 -6.48 11.95 -4.62
C GLY A 15 -6.05 11.03 -3.47
N LEU A 16 -6.38 9.74 -3.53
CA LEU A 16 -5.92 8.77 -2.54
C LEU A 16 -4.42 8.51 -2.63
N ALA A 17 -3.87 8.48 -3.86
CA ALA A 17 -2.43 8.34 -4.07
C ALA A 17 -1.66 9.52 -3.47
N THR A 18 -2.10 10.76 -3.70
CA THR A 18 -1.45 11.94 -3.12
C THR A 18 -1.49 11.88 -1.59
N ALA A 19 -2.64 11.57 -0.99
CA ALA A 19 -2.76 11.41 0.46
C ALA A 19 -1.87 10.29 1.04
N CYS A 20 -1.67 9.20 0.29
CA CYS A 20 -0.75 8.13 0.67
C CYS A 20 0.71 8.60 0.65
N PHE A 21 1.14 9.27 -0.43
CA PHE A 21 2.52 9.75 -0.53
C PHE A 21 2.83 10.86 0.46
N THR A 22 1.89 11.77 0.73
CA THR A 22 2.07 12.80 1.77
C THR A 22 2.17 12.19 3.17
N LYS A 23 1.39 11.13 3.45
CA LYS A 23 1.51 10.35 4.69
C LYS A 23 2.89 9.71 4.81
N VAL A 24 3.35 9.00 3.79
CA VAL A 24 4.62 8.26 3.83
C VAL A 24 5.79 9.22 3.99
N LEU A 25 5.83 10.29 3.18
CA LEU A 25 6.90 11.29 3.24
C LEU A 25 6.87 12.10 4.53
N GLY A 26 5.69 12.57 4.94
CA GLY A 26 5.52 13.38 6.14
C GLY A 26 5.83 12.63 7.44
N ILE A 27 5.34 11.39 7.58
CA ILE A 27 5.51 10.63 8.82
C ILE A 27 6.88 9.96 8.90
N SER A 28 7.46 9.52 7.77
CA SER A 28 8.74 8.79 7.78
C SER A 28 9.97 9.69 7.77
N PHE A 29 9.95 10.80 7.02
CA PHE A 29 11.15 11.62 6.77
C PHE A 29 11.11 13.00 7.44
N LEU A 30 9.94 13.54 7.77
CA LEU A 30 9.81 14.87 8.39
C LEU A 30 9.61 14.83 9.92
N GLY A 31 9.53 13.64 10.51
CA GLY A 31 9.33 13.43 11.95
C GLY A 31 10.62 13.29 12.77
N THR A 32 10.48 13.14 14.09
CA THR A 32 11.60 12.79 14.99
C THR A 32 11.73 11.27 15.14
N PRO A 33 12.94 10.73 15.32
CA PRO A 33 13.15 9.30 15.48
C PRO A 33 12.46 8.78 16.75
N LYS A 34 11.51 7.85 16.58
CA LYS A 34 10.76 7.24 17.69
C LYS A 34 11.47 6.05 18.34
N THR A 35 12.47 5.47 17.65
CA THR A 35 13.21 4.28 18.09
C THR A 35 14.72 4.51 18.01
N LYS A 36 15.48 3.78 18.82
CA LYS A 36 16.95 3.81 18.77
C LYS A 36 17.50 3.38 17.40
N ALA A 37 16.81 2.45 16.72
CA ALA A 37 17.18 2.02 15.37
C ALA A 37 17.03 3.15 14.34
N SER A 38 15.94 3.92 14.43
CA SER A 38 15.71 5.08 13.56
C SER A 38 16.69 6.23 13.86
N ALA A 39 17.04 6.45 15.14
CA ALA A 39 18.01 7.46 15.53
C ALA A 39 19.44 7.15 15.06
N ASN A 40 19.79 5.86 14.96
CA ASN A 40 21.12 5.39 14.53
C ASN A 40 21.13 4.90 13.06
N ALA A 41 20.09 5.19 12.28
CA ALA A 41 20.02 4.77 10.89
C ALA A 41 21.16 5.43 10.09
N LYS A 42 21.81 4.65 9.23
CA LYS A 42 22.89 5.11 8.36
C LYS A 42 22.41 5.17 6.92
N GLU A 43 23.04 6.04 6.13
CA GLU A 43 22.78 6.17 4.71
C GLU A 43 23.01 4.84 3.96
N SER A 44 22.19 4.59 2.94
CA SER A 44 22.27 3.35 2.16
C SER A 44 23.55 3.34 1.30
N PRO A 45 24.24 2.19 1.13
CA PRO A 45 25.41 2.12 0.27
C PRO A 45 25.06 2.51 -1.18
N HIS A 46 26.02 3.12 -1.88
CA HIS A 46 25.85 3.59 -3.27
C HIS A 46 25.37 2.50 -4.24
N VAL A 47 25.75 1.25 -3.99
CA VAL A 47 25.33 0.09 -4.80
C VAL A 47 23.80 -0.10 -4.80
N MET A 48 23.12 0.29 -3.72
CA MET A 48 21.65 0.21 -3.62
C MET A 48 20.97 1.50 -4.08
N SER A 49 21.56 2.67 -3.80
CA SER A 49 20.94 3.96 -4.12
C SER A 49 21.06 4.35 -5.61
N ILE A 50 22.15 3.99 -6.29
CA ILE A 50 22.33 4.32 -7.73
C ILE A 50 21.19 3.76 -8.60
N PRO A 51 20.81 2.47 -8.52
CA PRO A 51 19.68 1.95 -9.30
C PRO A 51 18.36 2.66 -9.00
N GLN A 52 18.11 3.01 -7.73
CA GLN A 52 16.90 3.72 -7.33
C GLN A 52 16.85 5.14 -7.91
N ILE A 53 17.98 5.86 -7.91
CA ILE A 53 18.10 7.19 -8.52
C ILE A 53 17.89 7.11 -10.03
N ILE A 54 18.48 6.12 -10.71
CA ILE A 54 18.30 5.92 -12.16
C ILE A 54 16.82 5.68 -12.47
N LEU A 55 16.16 4.79 -11.72
CA LEU A 55 14.74 4.51 -11.94
C LEU A 55 13.87 5.74 -11.68
N ALA A 56 14.16 6.51 -10.63
CA ALA A 56 13.46 7.75 -10.32
C ALA A 56 13.63 8.79 -11.44
N LEU A 57 14.84 8.95 -11.99
CA LEU A 57 15.09 9.85 -13.13
C LEU A 57 14.32 9.44 -14.37
N ILE A 58 14.25 8.14 -14.68
CA ILE A 58 13.46 7.61 -15.80
C ILE A 58 11.97 7.95 -15.60
N CYS A 59 11.41 7.74 -14.40
CA CYS A 59 10.03 8.11 -14.10
C CYS A 59 9.77 9.61 -14.28
N ILE A 60 10.69 10.46 -13.84
CA ILE A 60 10.59 11.92 -14.01
C ILE A 60 10.61 12.30 -15.49
N ILE A 61 11.53 11.74 -16.28
CA ILE A 61 11.64 12.03 -17.72
C ILE A 61 10.37 11.61 -18.46
N ILE A 62 9.86 10.41 -18.20
CA ILE A 62 8.63 9.91 -18.82
C ILE A 62 7.43 10.79 -18.41
N GLY A 63 7.34 11.18 -17.14
CA GLY A 63 6.26 12.02 -16.63
C GLY A 63 6.24 13.44 -17.19
N ILE A 64 7.42 14.07 -17.33
CA ILE A 64 7.54 15.44 -17.86
C ILE A 64 7.36 15.46 -19.38
N PHE A 65 7.90 14.47 -20.10
CA PHE A 65 7.91 14.42 -21.57
C PHE A 65 7.12 13.22 -22.11
N PRO A 66 5.81 13.10 -21.81
CA PRO A 66 5.00 11.95 -22.23
C PRO A 66 4.92 11.86 -23.76
N ILE A 67 5.00 12.99 -24.47
CA ILE A 67 4.90 13.07 -25.93
C ILE A 67 5.94 12.21 -26.67
N LEU A 68 7.16 12.09 -26.12
CA LEU A 68 8.24 11.30 -26.74
C LEU A 68 7.89 9.81 -26.79
N PHE A 69 7.24 9.32 -25.73
CA PHE A 69 6.88 7.91 -25.58
C PHE A 69 5.54 7.60 -26.25
N VAL A 70 4.54 8.45 -26.04
CA VAL A 70 3.20 8.27 -26.63
C VAL A 70 3.27 8.28 -28.16
N ASN A 71 4.03 9.19 -28.77
CA ASN A 71 4.18 9.24 -30.24
C ASN A 71 4.80 7.97 -30.82
N SER A 72 5.73 7.35 -30.10
CA SER A 72 6.39 6.12 -30.55
C SER A 72 5.42 4.94 -30.49
N ILE A 73 4.64 4.85 -29.40
CA ILE A 73 3.63 3.80 -29.20
C ILE A 73 2.49 3.94 -30.22
N THR A 74 1.99 5.15 -30.46
CA THR A 74 0.89 5.37 -31.41
C THR A 74 1.30 5.01 -32.84
N LYS A 75 2.50 5.41 -33.29
CA LYS A 75 3.03 5.03 -34.61
C LYS A 75 3.04 3.51 -34.80
N ILE A 76 3.48 2.76 -33.80
CA ILE A 76 3.50 1.29 -33.85
C ILE A 76 2.07 0.74 -33.87
N ALA A 77 1.17 1.26 -33.03
CA ALA A 77 -0.23 0.83 -32.97
C ALA A 77 -0.98 1.05 -34.29
N TYR A 78 -0.78 2.19 -34.96
CA TYR A 78 -1.40 2.45 -36.28
C TYR A 78 -0.80 1.56 -37.38
N SER A 79 0.52 1.34 -37.36
CA SER A 79 1.19 0.52 -38.38
C SER A 79 0.78 -0.95 -38.35
N SER A 80 0.34 -1.43 -37.19
CA SER A 80 0.01 -2.85 -36.97
C SER A 80 -1.46 -3.19 -37.20
N ASN A 81 -2.32 -2.20 -37.52
CA ASN A 81 -3.77 -2.38 -37.70
C ASN A 81 -4.44 -3.18 -36.56
N LEU A 82 -3.79 -3.20 -35.39
CA LEU A 82 -4.03 -4.18 -34.32
C LEU A 82 -5.26 -3.82 -33.47
N ALA A 83 -5.83 -2.64 -33.72
CA ALA A 83 -6.96 -2.15 -33.00
C ALA A 83 -7.75 -1.26 -33.96
N GLY A 84 -8.97 -1.68 -34.32
CA GLY A 84 -10.01 -0.80 -34.87
C GLY A 84 -10.50 0.24 -33.86
N ILE A 85 -9.58 0.75 -33.05
CA ILE A 85 -9.75 1.84 -32.12
C ILE A 85 -9.32 3.08 -32.90
N ASP A 86 -10.28 3.93 -33.24
CA ASP A 86 -10.01 5.32 -33.58
C ASP A 86 -9.42 5.99 -32.34
N VAL A 87 -8.12 5.81 -32.14
CA VAL A 87 -7.34 6.59 -31.20
C VAL A 87 -7.39 7.99 -31.80
N CYS A 88 -8.27 8.86 -31.32
CA CYS A 88 -8.19 10.27 -31.62
C CYS A 88 -7.12 10.81 -30.68
N PRO A 89 -5.86 10.95 -31.13
CA PRO A 89 -4.80 11.27 -30.21
C PRO A 89 -4.93 12.78 -29.99
N GLN A 90 -5.51 13.17 -28.86
CA GLN A 90 -5.66 14.56 -28.45
C GLN A 90 -4.28 15.07 -27.97
N LEU A 91 -3.31 15.01 -28.89
CA LEU A 91 -1.89 15.29 -28.69
C LEU A 91 -1.64 16.73 -28.28
N SER A 92 -2.58 17.62 -28.57
CA SER A 92 -2.55 19.03 -28.20
C SER A 92 -2.53 19.27 -26.69
N VAL A 93 -2.93 18.29 -25.87
CA VAL A 93 -2.91 18.42 -24.40
C VAL A 93 -1.51 18.21 -23.82
N PHE A 94 -0.67 17.39 -24.45
CA PHE A 94 0.65 17.03 -23.89
C PHE A 94 1.62 18.22 -23.74
N PRO A 95 1.76 19.15 -24.70
CA PRO A 95 2.64 20.31 -24.53
C PRO A 95 2.23 21.19 -23.34
N ASN A 96 0.93 21.40 -23.14
CA ASN A 96 0.42 22.16 -21.99
C ASN A 96 0.71 21.44 -20.67
N LEU A 97 0.56 20.12 -20.62
CA LEU A 97 0.91 19.32 -19.44
C LEU A 97 2.41 19.41 -19.12
N THR A 98 3.29 19.25 -20.12
CA THR A 98 4.73 19.41 -19.94
C THR A 98 5.07 20.81 -19.40
N ALA A 99 4.45 21.87 -19.94
CA ALA A 99 4.65 23.23 -19.44
C ALA A 99 4.23 23.38 -17.97
N ILE A 100 3.07 22.84 -17.58
CA ILE A 100 2.60 22.85 -16.19
C ILE A 100 3.58 22.12 -15.27
N TYR A 101 4.05 20.92 -15.64
CA TYR A 101 5.02 20.18 -14.83
C TYR A 101 6.35 20.92 -14.69
N LEU A 102 6.85 21.54 -15.75
CA LEU A 102 8.07 22.34 -15.69
C LEU A 102 7.91 23.57 -14.80
N ILE A 103 6.77 24.26 -14.84
CA ILE A 103 6.45 25.38 -13.94
C ILE A 103 6.43 24.91 -12.48
N LEU A 104 5.79 23.77 -12.19
CA LEU A 104 5.75 23.21 -10.83
C LEU A 104 7.14 22.84 -10.33
N ILE A 105 7.97 22.22 -11.16
CA ILE A 105 9.35 21.88 -10.82
C ILE A 105 10.18 23.14 -10.57
N ALA A 106 10.05 24.14 -11.44
CA ALA A 106 10.73 25.42 -11.27
C ALA A 106 10.31 26.10 -9.97
N LEU A 107 9.01 26.11 -9.65
CA LEU A 107 8.49 26.64 -8.39
C LEU A 107 9.11 25.91 -7.19
N VAL A 108 9.12 24.57 -7.20
CA VAL A 108 9.72 23.77 -6.11
C VAL A 108 11.21 24.06 -5.97
N LEU A 109 11.96 24.13 -7.07
CA LEU A 109 13.38 24.47 -7.06
C LEU A 109 13.61 25.86 -6.50
N ILE A 110 12.82 26.86 -6.91
CA ILE A 110 12.89 28.23 -6.38
C ILE A 110 12.64 28.22 -4.87
N LEU A 111 11.59 27.55 -4.38
CA LEU A 111 11.28 27.46 -2.96
C LEU A 111 12.40 26.77 -2.16
N VAL A 112 12.99 25.70 -2.70
CA VAL A 112 14.11 24.98 -2.08
C VAL A 112 15.37 25.86 -2.07
N THR A 113 15.68 26.56 -3.15
CA THR A 113 16.82 27.48 -3.22
C THR A 113 16.63 28.66 -2.27
N LEU A 114 15.46 29.29 -2.24
CA LEU A 114 15.15 30.37 -1.30
C LEU A 114 15.26 29.90 0.15
N ARG A 115 14.72 28.72 0.46
CA ARG A 115 14.85 28.12 1.80
C ARG A 115 16.32 27.85 2.14
N THR A 116 17.07 27.19 1.27
CA THR A 116 18.48 26.86 1.56
C THR A 116 19.33 28.11 1.73
N LEU A 117 19.13 29.15 0.92
CA LEU A 117 19.83 30.44 1.08
C LEU A 117 19.44 31.16 2.39
N THR A 118 18.16 31.18 2.73
CA THR A 118 17.64 31.88 3.94
C THR A 118 18.05 31.18 5.24
N TYR A 119 18.21 29.85 5.20
CA TYR A 119 18.50 29.01 6.38
C TYR A 119 19.93 28.44 6.41
N LYS A 120 20.81 28.78 5.44
CA LYS A 120 22.17 28.20 5.29
C LYS A 120 23.02 28.27 6.57
N ASN A 121 22.90 29.36 7.32
CA ASN A 121 23.70 29.62 8.52
C ASN A 121 22.86 29.61 9.81
N LYS A 122 21.64 29.05 9.78
CA LYS A 122 20.76 28.99 10.95
C LYS A 122 20.72 27.57 11.49
N THR A 123 21.21 27.38 12.71
CA THR A 123 20.95 26.16 13.48
C THR A 123 19.52 26.22 13.99
N VAL A 124 18.64 25.42 13.39
CA VAL A 124 17.27 25.26 13.88
C VAL A 124 17.28 24.14 14.92
N ASP A 125 17.70 24.48 16.14
CA ASP A 125 17.54 23.62 17.31
C ASP A 125 16.28 24.06 18.06
N GLY A 126 15.23 23.23 17.99
CA GLY A 126 13.99 23.50 18.70
C GLY A 126 12.87 22.58 18.25
N CYS A 127 11.95 22.28 19.16
CA CYS A 127 10.72 21.60 18.80
C CYS A 127 9.80 22.55 18.03
N THR A 128 9.09 22.03 17.02
CA THR A 128 8.35 22.85 16.05
C THR A 128 7.12 23.53 16.63
N TRP A 129 6.49 22.95 17.67
CA TRP A 129 5.41 23.52 18.47
C TRP A 129 4.94 22.48 19.50
N ASP A 130 5.04 22.78 20.80
CA ASP A 130 4.77 21.80 21.86
C ASP A 130 3.42 21.98 22.55
N CYS A 131 2.53 22.81 22.02
CA CYS A 131 1.23 23.09 22.67
C CYS A 131 1.34 23.50 24.16
N GLY A 132 2.49 24.05 24.57
CA GLY A 132 2.78 24.42 25.96
C GLY A 132 3.34 23.32 26.86
N TYR A 133 3.70 22.14 26.33
CA TYR A 133 4.38 21.10 27.10
C TYR A 133 5.83 21.49 27.42
N SER A 134 6.27 21.24 28.65
CA SER A 134 7.62 21.55 29.12
C SER A 134 8.70 20.59 28.61
N ASN A 135 8.32 19.37 28.18
CA ASN A 135 9.24 18.37 27.64
C ASN A 135 8.53 17.51 26.58
N PRO A 136 8.52 17.94 25.30
CA PRO A 136 7.89 17.15 24.24
C PRO A 136 8.62 15.83 24.04
N THR A 137 7.86 14.79 23.72
CA THR A 137 8.43 13.48 23.38
C THR A 137 8.04 13.08 21.97
N ALA A 138 8.87 12.28 21.30
CA ALA A 138 8.58 11.75 19.96
C ALA A 138 7.25 10.95 19.89
N LYS A 139 6.70 10.52 21.04
CA LYS A 139 5.39 9.86 21.15
C LYS A 139 4.21 10.81 20.92
N MET A 140 4.39 12.12 21.13
CA MET A 140 3.35 13.14 20.93
C MET A 140 3.14 13.49 19.45
N GLN A 141 4.10 13.13 18.58
CA GLN A 141 3.96 13.35 17.14
C GLN A 141 2.88 12.46 16.53
N TYR A 142 2.13 13.02 15.58
CA TYR A 142 1.14 12.30 14.79
C TYR A 142 1.71 10.96 14.28
N THR A 143 0.88 9.93 14.37
CA THR A 143 1.18 8.61 13.81
C THR A 143 0.63 8.49 12.40
N ALA A 144 1.11 7.49 11.66
CA ALA A 144 0.58 7.10 10.37
C ALA A 144 -0.95 6.83 10.42
N SER A 145 -1.44 6.26 11.53
CA SER A 145 -2.86 6.00 11.74
C SER A 145 -3.63 7.29 12.01
N SER A 146 -3.11 8.17 12.86
CA SER A 146 -3.74 9.46 13.18
C SER A 146 -3.84 10.37 11.95
N TYR A 147 -2.82 10.40 11.09
CA TYR A 147 -2.84 11.16 9.83
C TYR A 147 -3.95 10.65 8.88
N ALA A 148 -4.10 9.33 8.77
CA ALA A 148 -5.07 8.72 7.87
C ALA A 148 -6.50 8.71 8.43
N SER A 149 -6.69 8.98 9.73
CA SER A 149 -7.99 8.84 10.41
C SER A 149 -9.15 9.55 9.70
N PRO A 150 -9.04 10.83 9.27
CA PRO A 150 -10.17 11.51 8.65
C PRO A 150 -10.56 10.90 7.29
N ILE A 151 -9.56 10.47 6.51
CA ILE A 151 -9.78 9.84 5.20
C ILE A 151 -10.44 8.47 5.39
N VAL A 152 -9.90 7.70 6.33
CA VAL A 152 -10.39 6.37 6.66
C VAL A 152 -11.81 6.41 7.24
N GLU A 153 -12.13 7.44 8.04
CA GLU A 153 -13.48 7.67 8.56
C GLU A 153 -14.47 8.06 7.46
N PHE A 154 -14.06 8.89 6.50
CA PHE A 154 -14.87 9.22 5.34
C PHE A 154 -15.19 7.98 4.48
N PHE A 155 -14.22 7.08 4.31
CA PHE A 155 -14.37 5.82 3.56
C PHE A 155 -14.75 4.61 4.43
N LYS A 156 -15.25 4.84 5.66
CA LYS A 156 -15.63 3.78 6.61
C LYS A 156 -16.56 2.69 6.04
N PRO A 157 -17.52 2.97 5.13
CA PRO A 157 -18.33 1.91 4.51
C PRO A 157 -17.52 0.90 3.68
N PHE A 158 -16.34 1.29 3.22
CA PHE A 158 -15.47 0.49 2.34
C PHE A 158 -14.21 -0.03 3.04
N VAL A 159 -13.99 0.33 4.32
CA VAL A 159 -12.78 -0.01 5.06
C VAL A 159 -13.15 -0.66 6.39
N ILE A 160 -12.54 -1.81 6.70
CA ILE A 160 -12.70 -2.48 7.98
C ILE A 160 -11.58 -2.03 8.92
N ILE A 161 -11.93 -1.37 10.01
CA ILE A 161 -10.99 -0.90 11.03
C ILE A 161 -11.38 -1.53 12.35
N ASN A 162 -10.45 -2.29 12.93
CA ASN A 162 -10.59 -2.79 14.28
C ASN A 162 -9.77 -1.91 15.21
N SER A 163 -10.42 -1.27 16.17
CA SER A 163 -9.76 -0.49 17.21
C SER A 163 -9.84 -1.20 18.55
N HIS A 164 -8.69 -1.40 19.18
CA HIS A 164 -8.57 -1.80 20.57
C HIS A 164 -8.10 -0.61 21.39
N GLU A 165 -8.98 -0.13 22.26
CA GLU A 165 -8.70 1.00 23.14
C GLU A 165 -8.90 0.61 24.61
N LYS A 166 -8.00 1.11 25.46
CA LYS A 166 -8.17 1.05 26.91
C LYS A 166 -8.85 2.35 27.34
N GLN A 167 -10.11 2.25 27.75
CA GLN A 167 -10.92 3.42 28.11
C GLN A 167 -10.24 4.26 29.20
N ILE A 168 -10.11 5.55 28.95
CA ILE A 168 -9.58 6.53 29.91
C ILE A 168 -10.71 6.92 30.87
N LYS A 169 -10.62 6.45 32.11
CA LYS A 169 -11.66 6.70 33.15
C LYS A 169 -11.34 7.87 34.09
N ARG A 170 -10.13 8.45 34.00
CA ARG A 170 -9.63 9.51 34.90
C ARG A 170 -8.82 10.52 34.10
N ILE A 171 -8.70 11.75 34.61
CA ILE A 171 -7.99 12.87 33.96
C ILE A 171 -6.48 12.56 33.79
N PHE A 172 -5.90 11.75 34.68
CA PHE A 172 -4.52 11.26 34.58
C PHE A 172 -4.51 9.72 34.69
N PRO A 173 -4.80 8.98 33.61
CA PRO A 173 -4.78 7.54 33.64
C PRO A 173 -3.33 7.05 33.77
N HIS A 174 -3.10 6.03 34.60
CA HIS A 174 -1.78 5.41 34.73
C HIS A 174 -1.37 4.65 33.45
N GLU A 175 -2.36 4.16 32.70
CA GLU A 175 -2.17 3.48 31.42
C GLU A 175 -3.29 3.87 30.46
N ALA A 176 -2.89 4.29 29.25
CA ALA A 176 -3.78 4.49 28.11
C ALA A 176 -3.11 3.87 26.89
N SER A 177 -3.86 3.08 26.12
CA SER A 177 -3.36 2.43 24.90
C SER A 177 -4.44 2.49 23.84
N TYR A 178 -4.04 2.87 22.63
CA TYR A 178 -4.88 2.85 21.44
C TYR A 178 -4.12 2.14 20.33
N HIS A 179 -4.70 1.06 19.84
CA HIS A 179 -4.18 0.29 18.73
C HIS A 179 -5.28 0.15 17.69
N SER A 180 -5.00 0.60 16.46
CA SER A 180 -5.88 0.40 15.32
C SER A 180 -5.21 -0.50 14.29
N HIS A 181 -5.97 -1.46 13.79
CA HIS A 181 -5.55 -2.33 12.70
C HIS A 181 -6.57 -2.20 11.57
N SER A 182 -6.10 -1.83 10.38
CA SER A 182 -6.90 -1.91 9.16
C SER A 182 -6.87 -3.34 8.67
N LYS A 183 -8.03 -3.92 8.35
CA LYS A 183 -8.10 -5.17 7.61
C LYS A 183 -8.46 -4.86 6.18
N ASP A 184 -7.72 -5.41 5.22
CA ASP A 184 -8.07 -5.25 3.82
C ASP A 184 -9.42 -5.95 3.56
N LEU A 185 -10.34 -5.26 2.90
CA LEU A 185 -11.63 -5.81 2.52
C LEU A 185 -11.43 -7.03 1.60
N ALA A 186 -10.49 -6.97 0.67
CA ALA A 186 -10.19 -8.07 -0.24
C ALA A 186 -9.67 -9.28 0.53
N GLU A 187 -8.78 -9.07 1.51
CA GLU A 187 -8.28 -10.12 2.40
C GLU A 187 -9.42 -10.71 3.24
N ALA A 188 -10.30 -9.88 3.82
CA ALA A 188 -11.44 -10.36 4.59
C ALA A 188 -12.42 -11.20 3.76
N VAL A 189 -12.71 -10.77 2.53
CA VAL A 189 -13.57 -11.51 1.60
C VAL A 189 -12.89 -12.81 1.18
N PHE A 190 -11.60 -12.78 0.84
CA PHE A 190 -10.83 -13.96 0.45
C PHE A 190 -10.74 -14.98 1.60
N GLU A 191 -10.50 -14.51 2.82
CA GLU A 191 -10.48 -15.37 4.01
C GLU A 191 -11.82 -16.05 4.25
N LEU A 192 -12.93 -15.30 4.14
CA LEU A 192 -14.27 -15.83 4.35
C LEU A 192 -14.70 -16.79 3.24
N LEU A 193 -14.41 -16.43 1.98
CA LEU A 193 -14.91 -17.16 0.81
C LEU A 193 -14.08 -18.39 0.47
N LEU A 194 -12.75 -18.34 0.66
CA LEU A 194 -11.84 -19.40 0.24
C LEU A 194 -11.12 -20.04 1.42
N VAL A 195 -10.45 -19.25 2.26
CA VAL A 195 -9.57 -19.80 3.29
C VAL A 195 -10.34 -20.60 4.34
N LYS A 196 -11.41 -20.04 4.92
CA LYS A 196 -12.21 -20.69 5.96
C LYS A 196 -12.92 -21.98 5.50
N PRO A 197 -13.63 -22.04 4.35
CA PRO A 197 -14.27 -23.28 3.93
C PRO A 197 -13.24 -24.36 3.61
N ILE A 198 -12.14 -24.01 2.94
CA ILE A 198 -11.04 -24.95 2.65
C ILE A 198 -10.41 -25.44 3.95
N SER A 199 -10.08 -24.55 4.89
CA SER A 199 -9.47 -24.95 6.16
C SER A 199 -10.40 -25.83 6.99
N THR A 200 -11.70 -25.56 6.96
CA THR A 200 -12.72 -26.37 7.65
C THR A 200 -12.82 -27.75 6.99
N GLY A 201 -12.86 -27.82 5.66
CA GLY A 201 -12.82 -29.10 4.93
C GLY A 201 -11.55 -29.91 5.22
N LEU A 202 -10.38 -29.27 5.23
CA LEU A 202 -9.12 -29.92 5.60
C LEU A 202 -9.06 -30.30 7.09
N SER A 203 -9.75 -29.58 7.98
CA SER A 203 -9.79 -29.94 9.40
C SER A 203 -10.57 -31.24 9.64
N VAL A 204 -11.56 -31.56 8.81
CA VAL A 204 -12.23 -32.87 8.82
C VAL A 204 -11.24 -34.00 8.50
N LEU A 205 -10.33 -33.77 7.55
CA LEU A 205 -9.26 -34.74 7.25
C LEU A 205 -8.24 -34.88 8.38
N ARG A 206 -8.09 -33.88 9.26
CA ARG A 206 -7.25 -34.02 10.47
C ARG A 206 -7.91 -34.94 11.49
N TYR A 207 -9.25 -34.95 11.58
CA TYR A 207 -9.98 -35.86 12.47
C TYR A 207 -9.83 -37.32 12.04
N ILE A 208 -9.73 -37.58 10.73
CA ILE A 208 -9.42 -38.93 10.19
C ILE A 208 -7.99 -39.38 10.57
N LYS A 209 -7.10 -38.44 10.90
CA LYS A 209 -5.73 -38.72 11.35
C LYS A 209 -5.60 -38.84 12.87
N ASP A 210 -6.65 -39.13 13.61
CA ASP A 210 -6.51 -39.46 15.03
C ASP A 210 -5.61 -40.70 15.19
N GLY A 211 -4.59 -40.58 16.06
CA GLY A 211 -3.44 -41.50 16.20
C GLY A 211 -3.77 -42.89 16.77
N ASN A 212 -4.99 -43.37 16.61
CA ASN A 212 -5.44 -44.64 17.16
C ASN A 212 -5.29 -45.75 16.11
N PHE A 213 -4.25 -46.58 16.29
CA PHE A 213 -3.79 -47.62 15.37
C PHE A 213 -4.91 -48.55 14.86
N ASN A 214 -5.92 -48.81 15.69
CA ASN A 214 -7.02 -49.71 15.38
C ASN A 214 -7.89 -49.23 14.20
N TYR A 215 -8.09 -47.92 14.04
CA TYR A 215 -8.88 -47.40 12.90
C TYR A 215 -8.12 -47.52 11.58
N TYR A 216 -6.80 -47.31 11.59
CA TYR A 216 -5.96 -47.49 10.40
C TYR A 216 -5.98 -48.94 9.89
N MET A 217 -5.87 -49.91 10.80
CA MET A 217 -5.98 -51.32 10.43
C MET A 217 -7.35 -51.66 9.85
N GLY A 218 -8.43 -51.09 10.40
CA GLY A 218 -9.77 -51.23 9.82
C GLY A 218 -9.87 -50.69 8.38
N TYR A 219 -9.36 -49.48 8.12
CA TYR A 219 -9.38 -48.89 6.78
C TYR A 219 -8.58 -49.73 5.77
N VAL A 220 -7.41 -50.26 6.15
CA VAL A 220 -6.59 -51.10 5.28
C VAL A 220 -7.31 -52.40 4.91
N ILE A 221 -7.95 -53.07 5.89
CA ILE A 221 -8.69 -54.31 5.64
C ILE A 221 -9.89 -54.06 4.71
N ILE A 222 -10.64 -52.97 4.94
CA ILE A 222 -11.79 -52.60 4.09
C ILE A 222 -11.31 -52.28 2.67
N LEU A 223 -10.24 -51.51 2.52
CA LEU A 223 -9.67 -51.17 1.22
C LEU A 223 -9.25 -52.43 0.46
N ILE A 224 -8.51 -53.34 1.10
CA ILE A 224 -8.06 -54.60 0.49
C ILE A 224 -9.26 -55.47 0.09
N SER A 225 -10.28 -55.57 0.95
CA SER A 225 -11.50 -56.34 0.67
C SER A 225 -12.27 -55.77 -0.53
N LEU A 226 -12.44 -54.45 -0.60
CA LEU A 226 -13.06 -53.77 -1.75
C LEU A 226 -12.25 -53.97 -3.04
N LEU A 227 -10.91 -53.88 -2.96
CA LEU A 227 -10.03 -54.05 -4.11
C LEU A 227 -10.08 -55.50 -4.63
N LEU A 228 -10.08 -56.49 -3.73
CA LEU A 228 -10.24 -57.90 -4.07
C LEU A 228 -11.63 -58.18 -4.65
N SER A 229 -12.69 -57.61 -4.08
CA SER A 229 -14.05 -57.73 -4.60
C SER A 229 -14.17 -57.11 -6.00
N TYR A 230 -13.58 -55.93 -6.21
CA TYR A 230 -13.54 -55.29 -7.51
C TYR A 230 -12.76 -56.13 -8.54
N VAL A 231 -11.58 -56.63 -8.19
CA VAL A 231 -10.81 -57.52 -9.06
C VAL A 231 -11.56 -58.80 -9.38
N TYR A 232 -12.29 -59.37 -8.41
CA TYR A 232 -13.11 -60.55 -8.62
C TYR A 232 -14.29 -60.26 -9.56
N LEU A 233 -14.97 -59.12 -9.39
CA LEU A 233 -16.09 -58.68 -10.24
C LEU A 233 -15.67 -58.28 -11.66
N VAL A 234 -14.44 -57.82 -11.87
CA VAL A 234 -13.93 -57.42 -13.19
C VAL A 234 -13.30 -58.59 -13.95
N ARG A 235 -12.90 -59.65 -13.23
CA ARG A 235 -12.21 -60.83 -13.77
C ARG A 235 -13.16 -62.00 -14.05
N TRP A 236 -14.44 -61.84 -13.72
CA TRP A 236 -15.59 -62.60 -14.21
C TRP A 236 -16.41 -61.72 -15.16
#